data_AF-A0A958JB94-F1
#
_entry.id   AF-A0A958JB94-F1
#
_cell.length_a   1.000
_cell.length_b   1.000
_cell.length_c   1.000
_cell.angle_alpha   90.00
_cell.angle_beta   90.00
_cell.angle_gamma   90.00
#
_symmetry.space_group_name_H-M   'P 1'
#
loop_
_entity.id
_entity.type
_entity.pdbx_description
1 polymer ?
#
loop_
_entity_poly.entity_id
_entity_poly.type
_entity_poly.pdbx_seq_one_letter_code
_entity_poly.pdbx_strand_id
1 'polypeptide(L)' 'MNTLDKLLEISSRLEHLENAAEWITKETVHTDSGLSQTGTLICVLADELREMLYQLVHELEQERQDDITEETFH' A
#
# COMPACT_ATOMS: atom_id res chain seq x y z
N MET A 1 -16.27 -7.38 10.61
CA MET A 1 -15.45 -6.96 9.46
C MET A 1 -14.18 -7.77 9.49
N ASN A 2 -13.98 -8.61 8.48
CA ASN A 2 -12.85 -9.53 8.42
C ASN A 2 -11.55 -8.74 8.12
N THR A 3 -10.39 -9.29 8.46
CA THR A 3 -9.06 -8.74 8.14
C THR A 3 -8.90 -8.47 6.66
N LEU A 4 -9.44 -9.34 5.78
CA LEU A 4 -9.46 -9.10 4.34
C LEU A 4 -10.20 -7.81 3.96
N ASP A 5 -11.37 -7.57 4.55
CA ASP A 5 -12.14 -6.33 4.28
C ASP A 5 -11.36 -5.08 4.69
N LYS A 6 -10.60 -5.16 5.80
CA LYS A 6 -9.71 -4.07 6.24
C LYS A 6 -8.56 -3.83 5.26
N LEU A 7 -7.95 -4.89 4.75
CA LEU A 7 -6.86 -4.77 3.76
C LEU A 7 -7.36 -4.16 2.44
N LEU A 8 -8.54 -4.56 1.98
CA LEU A 8 -9.19 -3.97 0.81
C LEU A 8 -9.50 -2.48 1.04
N GLU A 9 -10.00 -2.11 2.22
CA GLU A 9 -10.23 -0.71 2.56
C GLU A 9 -8.93 0.11 2.56
N ILE A 10 -7.85 -0.42 3.16
CA ILE A 10 -6.55 0.25 3.19
C ILE A 10 -6.01 0.44 1.77
N SER A 11 -6.05 -0.60 0.95
CA SER A 11 -5.60 -0.54 -0.45
C SER A 11 -6.36 0.51 -1.25
N SER A 12 -7.69 0.55 -1.12
CA SER A 12 -8.53 1.59 -1.74
C SER A 12 -8.15 3.00 -1.25
N ARG A 13 -7.88 3.19 0.04
CA ARG A 13 -7.45 4.51 0.55
C ARG A 13 -6.09 4.94 0.00
N LEU A 14 -5.16 4.00 -0.20
CA LEU A 14 -3.86 4.30 -0.81
C LEU A 14 -4.00 4.72 -2.28
N GLU A 15 -4.86 4.05 -3.05
CA GLU A 15 -5.20 4.45 -4.42
C GLU A 15 -5.81 5.86 -4.47
N HIS A 16 -6.73 6.17 -3.56
CA HIS A 16 -7.32 7.52 -3.48
C HIS A 16 -6.27 8.59 -3.14
N LEU A 17 -5.35 8.28 -2.23
CA LEU A 17 -4.27 9.19 -1.84
C LEU A 17 -3.32 9.47 -3.00
N GLU A 18 -2.92 8.43 -3.71
CA GLU A 18 -2.07 8.52 -4.89
C GLU A 18 -2.73 9.36 -5.99
N ASN A 19 -4.00 9.10 -6.31
CA ASN A 19 -4.74 9.86 -7.31
C ASN A 19 -4.83 11.35 -6.96
N ALA A 20 -5.09 11.67 -5.69
CA ALA A 20 -5.12 13.06 -5.22
C ALA A 20 -3.74 13.73 -5.32
N ALA A 21 -2.67 13.01 -4.96
CA ALA A 21 -1.30 13.49 -5.04
C ALA A 21 -0.83 13.69 -6.49
N GLU A 22 -1.22 12.80 -7.40
CA GLU A 22 -0.93 12.91 -8.82
C GLU A 22 -1.62 14.15 -9.41
N TRP A 23 -2.89 14.38 -9.05
CA TRP A 23 -3.61 15.59 -9.45
C TRP A 23 -2.93 16.86 -8.94
N ILE A 24 -2.58 16.93 -7.65
CA ILE A 24 -1.86 18.09 -7.08
C ILE A 24 -0.54 18.32 -7.82
N THR A 25 0.21 17.25 -8.09
CA THR A 25 1.49 17.32 -8.79
C THR A 25 1.33 17.95 -10.18
N LYS A 26 0.33 17.51 -10.94
CA LYS A 26 0.03 18.02 -12.29
C LYS A 26 -0.39 19.49 -12.28
N GLU A 27 -1.23 19.90 -11.34
CA GLU A 27 -1.71 21.29 -11.27
C GLU A 27 -0.62 22.26 -10.78
N THR A 28 0.34 21.78 -9.98
CA THR A 28 1.34 22.64 -9.33
C THR A 28 2.71 22.65 -10.00
N VAL A 29 2.97 21.78 -10.98
CA VAL A 29 4.31 21.60 -11.61
C VAL A 29 4.95 22.87 -12.16
N HIS A 30 4.15 23.85 -12.58
CA HIS A 30 4.63 25.14 -13.12
C HIS A 30 4.38 26.33 -12.20
N THR A 31 3.70 26.14 -11.07
CA THR A 31 3.28 27.22 -10.16
C THR A 31 3.92 27.12 -8.78
N ASP A 32 4.18 25.90 -8.30
CA ASP A 32 4.81 25.64 -7.00
C ASP A 32 5.58 24.30 -7.06
N SER A 33 6.90 24.39 -7.14
CA SER A 33 7.78 23.22 -7.20
C SER A 33 7.79 22.42 -5.90
N GLY A 34 7.57 23.05 -4.76
CA GLY A 34 7.53 22.38 -3.46
C GLY A 34 6.30 21.50 -3.33
N LEU A 35 5.12 22.02 -3.71
CA LEU A 35 3.88 21.24 -3.75
C LEU A 35 3.96 20.11 -4.77
N SER A 36 4.50 20.37 -5.95
CA SER A 36 4.64 19.35 -7.01
C SER A 36 5.57 18.21 -6.59
N GLN A 37 6.71 18.51 -5.99
CA GLN A 37 7.63 17.50 -5.45
C GLN A 37 7.02 16.76 -4.25
N THR A 38 6.25 17.43 -3.41
CA THR A 38 5.54 16.80 -2.28
C THR A 38 4.49 15.82 -2.77
N GLY A 39 3.70 16.19 -3.79
CA GLY A 39 2.74 15.27 -4.41
C GLY A 39 3.44 14.06 -5.03
N THR A 40 4.56 14.27 -5.73
CA THR A 40 5.37 13.18 -6.27
C THR A 40 5.87 12.23 -5.17
N LEU A 41 6.35 12.77 -4.05
CA LEU A 41 6.77 11.98 -2.89
C LEU A 41 5.61 11.16 -2.31
N ILE A 42 4.40 11.73 -2.23
CA ILE A 42 3.22 11.01 -1.73
C ILE A 42 2.87 9.82 -2.65
N CYS A 43 2.98 9.96 -3.98
CA CYS A 43 2.78 8.83 -4.90
C CYS A 43 3.78 7.70 -4.62
N VAL A 44 5.07 8.02 -4.46
CA VAL A 44 6.11 7.02 -4.12
C VAL A 44 5.81 6.34 -2.79
N LEU A 45 5.42 7.09 -1.77
CA LEU A 45 5.07 6.51 -0.46
C LEU A 45 3.82 5.62 -0.53
N ALA A 46 2.83 5.96 -1.36
CA ALA A 46 1.65 5.13 -1.56
C ALA A 46 2.02 3.77 -2.20
N ASP A 47 2.97 3.76 -3.14
CA ASP A 47 3.52 2.56 -3.75
C ASP A 47 4.29 1.69 -2.74
N GLU A 48 5.18 2.30 -1.97
CA GLU A 48 5.94 1.60 -0.92
C GLU A 48 5.01 0.97 0.12
N LEU A 49 3.96 1.68 0.55
CA LEU A 49 2.98 1.15 1.50
C LEU A 49 2.18 -0.03 0.91
N ARG A 50 1.85 0.00 -0.39
CA ARG A 50 1.19 -1.14 -1.05
C ARG A 50 2.11 -2.36 -1.10
N GLU A 51 3.39 -2.17 -1.38
CA GLU A 51 4.38 -3.25 -1.37
C GLU A 51 4.56 -3.83 0.04
N MET A 52 4.68 -2.99 1.07
CA MET A 52 4.77 -3.44 2.46
C MET A 52 3.54 -4.25 2.91
N LEU A 53 2.34 -3.85 2.48
CA LEU A 53 1.11 -4.60 2.75
C LEU A 53 1.11 -5.97 2.05
N TYR A 54 1.58 -6.01 0.80
CA TYR A 54 1.71 -7.27 0.07
C TYR A 54 2.69 -8.21 0.76
N GLN A 55 3.87 -7.72 1.15
CA GLN A 55 4.88 -8.50 1.87
C GLN A 55 4.33 -9.03 3.19
N LEU A 56 3.63 -8.21 3.96
CA LEU A 56 3.02 -8.64 5.22
C LEU A 56 1.97 -9.75 5.02
N VAL A 57 1.11 -9.62 4.01
CA VAL A 57 0.13 -10.67 3.68
C VAL A 57 0.85 -11.95 3.27
N HIS A 58 1.90 -11.83 2.45
CA HIS A 58 2.68 -12.97 2.00
C HIS A 58 3.38 -13.69 3.15
N GLU A 59 4.00 -12.96 4.08
CA GLU A 59 4.63 -13.52 5.29
C GLU A 59 3.60 -14.27 6.16
N LEU A 60 2.42 -13.68 6.39
CA LEU A 60 1.34 -14.33 7.15
C LEU A 60 0.81 -15.60 6.46
N GLU A 61 0.75 -15.62 5.14
CA GLU A 61 0.38 -16.81 4.38
C GLU A 61 1.44 -17.91 4.48
N GLN A 62 2.73 -17.56 4.49
CA GLN A 62 3.83 -18.50 4.68
C GLN A 62 3.85 -19.09 6.09
N GLU A 63 3.76 -18.26 7.13
CA GLU A 63 3.70 -18.74 8.53
C GLU A 63 2.56 -19.75 8.74
N ARG A 64 1.38 -19.44 8.19
CA ARG A 64 0.24 -20.36 8.25
C ARG A 64 0.49 -21.67 7.50
N GLN A 65 1.19 -21.63 6.37
CA GLN A 65 1.49 -22.82 5.58
C GLN A 65 2.50 -23.73 6.30
N ASP A 66 3.49 -23.13 6.98
CA ASP A 66 4.50 -23.84 7.77
C ASP A 66 3.86 -24.54 8.99
N ASP A 67 2.96 -23.85 9.71
CA ASP A 67 2.18 -24.42 10.82
C ASP A 67 1.38 -25.66 10.39
N ILE A 68 0.73 -25.61 9.23
CA ILE A 68 -0.05 -26.75 8.69
C ILE A 68 0.88 -27.93 8.39
N THR A 69 2.06 -27.69 7.84
CA THR A 69 3.01 -28.78 7.57
C THR A 69 3.50 -29.44 8.85
N GLU A 70 3.82 -28.69 9.90
CA GLU A 70 4.26 -29.29 11.18
C GLU A 70 3.17 -30.18 11.83
N GLU A 71 1.90 -29.78 11.77
CA GLU A 71 0.79 -30.62 12.28
C GLU A 71 0.56 -31.88 11.43
N THR A 72 0.89 -31.87 10.14
CA THR A 72 0.66 -33.03 9.25
C THR A 72 1.76 -34.10 9.39
N PHE A 73 2.92 -33.73 9.92
CA PHE A 73 4.06 -34.64 10.13
C PHE A 73 4.18 -35.15 11.58
N HIS A 74 3.26 -34.78 12.47
CA HIS A 74 3.14 -35.28 13.84
C HIS A 74 1.96 -36.25 14.03
#